data_AF-A0A9P8END0-F1
#
_entry.id   AF-A0A9P8END0-F1
#
_cell.length_a   1.000
_cell.length_b   1.000
_cell.length_c   1.000
_cell.angle_alpha   90.00
_cell.angle_beta   90.00
_cell.angle_gamma   90.00
#
_symmetry.space_group_name_H-M   'P 1'
#
loop_
_entity.id
_entity.type
_entity.pdbx_description
1 polymer ?
#
loop_
_entity_poly.entity_id
_entity_poly.type
_entity_poly.pdbx_seq_one_letter_code
_entity_poly.pdbx_strand_id
1 'polypeptide(L)'
;MSDIGNVIRGHKANLSNPNTSEQSKQHSLEVIEKELGTEANSGAGATAHNDDGKDPMRVAAGLKAALHNPNVSDEAKENVSHHLADITSPSQTETTSTSHAGDGKDPTRVAAGLKAALHNPNVSDDTKDHLKERLDDMN
;
A
#
# COMPACT_ATOMS: atom_id res chain seq x y z
N MET A 1 21.05 19.02 1.95
CA MET A 1 19.77 19.63 1.54
C MET A 1 18.99 19.91 2.81
N SER A 2 18.62 21.17 3.06
CA SER A 2 17.76 21.49 4.21
C SER A 2 16.38 20.88 3.97
N ASP A 3 15.83 20.22 4.98
CA ASP A 3 14.50 19.64 4.95
C ASP A 3 13.44 20.76 5.04
N ILE A 4 13.25 21.54 3.97
CA ILE A 4 12.22 22.60 3.91
C ILE A 4 10.86 22.05 4.40
N GLY A 5 10.50 20.82 4.02
CA GLY A 5 9.28 20.16 4.51
C GLY A 5 9.22 19.96 6.04
N ASN A 6 10.36 19.70 6.70
CA ASN A 6 10.42 19.58 8.17
C ASN A 6 10.30 20.95 8.85
N VAL A 7 10.91 21.99 8.26
CA VAL A 7 10.82 23.38 8.75
C VAL A 7 9.39 23.88 8.68
N ILE A 8 8.70 23.70 7.55
CA ILE A 8 7.30 24.08 7.37
C ILE A 8 6.39 23.33 8.34
N ARG A 9 6.62 22.02 8.53
CA ARG A 9 5.88 21.22 9.51
C ARG A 9 6.03 21.75 10.92
N GLY A 10 7.24 22.14 11.31
CA GLY A 10 7.52 22.73 12.62
C GLY A 10 6.80 24.05 12.84
N HIS A 11 6.85 24.96 11.87
CA HIS A 11 6.13 26.24 11.96
C HIS A 11 4.60 26.05 11.96
N LYS A 12 4.08 25.05 11.23
CA LYS A 12 2.66 24.70 11.25
C LYS A 12 2.21 24.17 12.61
N ALA A 13 3.05 23.37 13.28
CA ALA A 13 2.80 22.93 14.64
C ALA A 13 2.78 24.10 15.64
N ASN A 14 3.66 25.08 15.46
CA ASN A 14 3.69 26.30 16.27
C ASN A 14 2.39 27.12 16.16
N LEU A 15 1.79 27.17 14.96
CA LEU A 15 0.50 27.82 14.71
C LEU A 15 -0.68 27.13 15.39
N SER A 16 -0.64 25.79 15.49
CA SER A 16 -1.71 25.01 16.16
C SER A 16 -1.54 24.91 17.68
N ASN A 17 -0.38 25.29 18.23
CA ASN A 17 -0.14 25.22 19.67
C ASN A 17 -0.83 26.40 20.39
N PRO A 18 -1.78 26.15 21.31
CA PRO A 18 -2.52 27.20 22.02
C PRO A 18 -1.64 28.00 23.00
N ASN A 19 -0.48 27.49 23.38
CA ASN A 19 0.43 28.15 24.33
C ASN A 19 1.44 29.10 23.66
N THR A 20 1.32 29.34 22.35
CA THR A 20 2.25 30.20 21.61
C THR A 20 1.72 31.64 21.55
N SER A 21 2.65 32.60 21.55
CA SER A 21 2.30 34.01 21.44
C SER A 21 1.85 34.35 20.01
N GLU A 22 0.97 35.34 19.89
CA GLU A 22 0.48 35.82 18.59
C GLU A 22 1.62 36.31 17.67
N GLN A 23 2.64 36.96 18.25
CA GLN A 23 3.83 37.37 17.50
C GLN A 23 4.60 36.18 16.91
N SER A 24 4.69 35.06 17.65
CA SER A 24 5.35 33.84 17.19
C SER A 24 4.57 33.15 16.07
N LYS A 25 3.24 33.16 16.15
CA LYS A 25 2.36 32.65 15.09
C LYS A 25 2.50 33.49 13.81
N GLN A 26 2.50 34.81 13.94
CA GLN A 26 2.64 35.72 12.80
C GLN A 26 3.97 35.49 12.07
N HIS A 27 5.07 35.40 12.82
CA HIS A 27 6.39 35.09 12.23
C HIS A 27 6.42 33.69 11.59
N SER A 28 5.77 32.70 12.20
CA SER A 28 5.67 31.36 11.63
C SER A 28 4.88 31.33 10.32
N LEU A 29 3.84 32.15 10.20
CA LEU A 29 3.08 32.32 8.96
C LEU A 29 3.94 32.96 7.87
N GLU A 30 4.66 34.03 8.18
CA GLU A 30 5.52 34.73 7.21
C GLU A 30 6.63 33.82 6.67
N VAL A 31 7.25 33.01 7.54
CA VAL A 31 8.24 32.01 7.11
C VAL A 31 7.60 30.94 6.24
N ILE A 32 6.42 30.42 6.62
CA ILE A 32 5.71 29.44 5.78
C ILE A 32 5.37 30.04 4.43
N GLU A 33 4.86 31.26 4.36
CA GLU A 33 4.49 31.92 3.12
C GLU A 33 5.71 32.16 2.22
N LYS A 34 6.83 32.61 2.79
CA LYS A 34 8.07 32.83 2.05
C LYS A 34 8.65 31.53 1.48
N GLU A 35 8.64 30.46 2.27
CA GLU A 35 9.21 29.16 1.87
C GLU A 35 8.25 28.34 1.00
N LEU A 36 6.93 28.51 1.17
CA LEU A 36 5.88 27.83 0.38
C LEU A 36 5.48 28.62 -0.88
N GLY A 37 5.91 29.88 -1.00
CA GLY A 37 5.61 30.81 -2.10
C GLY A 37 6.11 30.39 -3.50
N THR A 38 6.60 29.16 -3.65
CA THR A 38 6.91 28.55 -4.96
C THR A 38 6.19 27.22 -5.21
N GLU A 39 5.42 26.69 -4.27
CA GLU A 39 4.64 25.45 -4.44
C GLU A 39 3.21 25.64 -3.93
N ALA A 40 2.48 26.48 -4.66
CA ALA A 40 1.03 26.58 -4.57
C ALA A 40 0.37 25.28 -5.10
N ASN A 41 0.54 24.16 -4.40
CA ASN A 41 -0.44 23.06 -4.37
C ASN A 41 -0.05 22.00 -3.33
N SER A 42 -0.25 22.27 -2.05
CA SER A 42 -0.29 21.21 -1.03
C SER A 42 -1.22 21.64 0.10
N GLY A 43 -2.49 21.73 -0.27
CA GLY A 43 -3.60 21.85 0.64
C GLY A 43 -3.51 20.79 1.74
N ALA A 44 -3.82 21.24 2.95
CA ALA A 44 -3.90 20.45 4.14
C ALA A 44 -4.71 19.15 3.97
N GLY A 45 -4.18 18.05 4.48
CA GLY A 45 -4.99 17.06 5.19
C GLY A 45 -5.91 16.14 4.36
N ALA A 46 -5.87 16.18 3.04
CA ALA A 46 -6.30 15.06 2.23
C ALA A 46 -5.04 14.33 1.78
N THR A 47 -4.79 13.13 2.31
CA THR A 47 -4.07 12.10 1.57
C THR A 47 -4.86 11.80 0.29
N ALA A 48 -4.82 12.70 -0.68
CA ALA A 48 -4.81 12.33 -2.07
C ALA A 48 -3.48 11.61 -2.27
N HIS A 49 -3.45 10.35 -1.83
CA HIS A 49 -2.52 9.41 -2.41
C HIS A 49 -2.79 9.49 -3.91
N ASN A 50 -1.85 10.07 -4.64
CA ASN A 50 -1.84 10.02 -6.10
C ASN A 50 -2.16 8.56 -6.48
N ASP A 51 -3.22 8.37 -7.25
CA ASP A 51 -3.74 7.06 -7.67
C ASP A 51 -2.77 6.32 -8.61
N ASP A 52 -1.61 6.91 -8.91
CA ASP A 52 -0.58 6.36 -9.79
C ASP A 52 0.14 5.12 -9.24
N GLY A 53 -0.28 4.57 -8.10
CA GLY A 53 0.34 3.37 -7.51
C GLY A 53 -0.49 2.62 -6.47
N LYS A 54 -1.81 2.82 -6.40
CA LYS A 54 -2.66 2.02 -5.49
C LYS A 54 -2.98 0.69 -6.16
N ASP A 55 -2.66 -0.40 -5.48
CA ASP A 55 -3.12 -1.72 -5.90
C ASP A 55 -4.67 -1.74 -5.84
N PRO A 56 -5.37 -1.95 -6.97
CA PRO A 56 -6.82 -1.95 -7.01
C PRO A 56 -7.42 -3.00 -6.07
N MET A 57 -6.74 -4.11 -5.81
CA MET A 57 -7.17 -5.11 -4.83
C MET A 57 -7.16 -4.55 -3.40
N ARG A 58 -6.16 -3.73 -3.07
CA ARG A 58 -6.07 -3.12 -1.73
C ARG A 58 -7.15 -2.06 -1.52
N VAL A 59 -7.46 -1.30 -2.57
CA VAL A 59 -8.57 -0.33 -2.54
C VAL A 59 -9.91 -1.06 -2.41
N ALA A 60 -10.14 -2.10 -3.21
CA ALA A 60 -11.33 -2.93 -3.13
C ALA A 60 -11.50 -3.58 -1.73
N ALA A 61 -10.41 -4.07 -1.13
CA ALA A 61 -10.42 -4.61 0.23
C ALA A 61 -10.82 -3.57 1.28
N GLY A 62 -10.31 -2.34 1.16
CA GLY A 62 -10.68 -1.22 2.05
C GLY A 62 -12.15 -0.83 1.92
N LEU A 63 -12.65 -0.73 0.69
CA LEU A 63 -14.07 -0.45 0.41
C LEU A 63 -14.97 -1.57 0.96
N LYS A 64 -14.58 -2.84 0.79
CA LYS A 64 -15.31 -3.98 1.37
C LYS A 64 -15.34 -3.95 2.89
N ALA A 65 -14.26 -3.53 3.54
CA ALA A 65 -14.24 -3.35 4.99
C ALA A 65 -15.18 -2.23 5.44
N ALA A 66 -15.24 -1.12 4.70
CA ALA A 66 -16.15 -0.01 4.98
C ALA A 66 -17.63 -0.43 4.89
N LEU A 67 -18.02 -1.31 3.98
CA LEU A 67 -19.39 -1.84 3.89
C LEU A 67 -19.84 -2.60 5.15
N HIS A 68 -18.90 -3.27 5.82
CA HIS A 68 -19.19 -4.07 7.03
C HIS A 68 -19.03 -3.26 8.33
N ASN A 69 -18.56 -2.02 8.24
CA ASN A 69 -18.35 -1.18 9.41
C ASN A 69 -19.69 -0.59 9.87
N PRO A 70 -20.16 -0.90 11.10
CA PRO A 70 -21.43 -0.38 11.62
C PRO A 70 -21.41 1.14 11.85
N ASN A 71 -20.23 1.77 11.90
CA ASN A 71 -20.07 3.22 12.07
C ASN A 71 -20.16 4.00 10.75
N VAL A 72 -20.42 3.31 9.62
CA VAL A 72 -20.59 3.95 8.31
C VAL A 72 -22.08 4.12 8.03
N SER A 73 -22.48 5.30 7.55
CA SER A 73 -23.86 5.60 7.19
C SER A 73 -24.30 4.81 5.95
N ASP A 74 -25.60 4.61 5.79
CA ASP A 74 -26.13 3.83 4.68
C ASP A 74 -25.91 4.52 3.32
N GLU A 75 -26.02 5.85 3.27
CA GLU A 75 -25.65 6.66 2.09
C GLU A 75 -24.17 6.48 1.71
N ALA A 76 -23.28 6.41 2.70
CA ALA A 76 -21.86 6.17 2.44
C ALA A 76 -21.60 4.73 1.97
N LYS A 77 -22.33 3.74 2.50
CA LYS A 77 -22.23 2.35 2.05
C LYS A 77 -22.67 2.19 0.60
N GLU A 78 -23.73 2.87 0.18
CA GLU A 78 -24.20 2.83 -1.21
C GLU A 78 -23.13 3.36 -2.17
N ASN A 79 -22.53 4.50 -1.83
CA ASN A 79 -21.44 5.07 -2.61
C ASN A 79 -20.20 4.13 -2.65
N VAL A 80 -19.81 3.59 -1.49
CA VAL A 80 -18.72 2.61 -1.39
C VAL A 80 -18.99 1.37 -2.24
N SER A 81 -20.22 0.88 -2.27
CA SER A 81 -20.63 -0.27 -3.07
C SER A 81 -20.50 0.01 -4.57
N HIS A 82 -20.91 1.20 -5.01
CA HIS A 82 -20.78 1.61 -6.40
C HIS A 82 -19.31 1.71 -6.84
N HIS A 83 -18.47 2.35 -6.02
CA HIS A 83 -17.02 2.42 -6.26
C HIS A 83 -16.34 1.04 -6.24
N LEU A 84 -16.76 0.15 -5.36
CA LEU A 84 -16.22 -1.21 -5.30
C LEU A 84 -16.55 -2.01 -6.57
N ALA A 85 -17.75 -1.85 -7.13
CA ALA A 85 -18.16 -2.49 -8.38
C ALA A 85 -17.36 -1.98 -9.59
N ASP A 86 -17.04 -0.69 -9.62
CA ASP A 86 -16.23 -0.07 -10.67
C ASP A 86 -14.78 -0.59 -10.63
N ILE A 87 -14.17 -0.64 -9.44
CA ILE A 87 -12.79 -1.12 -9.24
C ILE A 87 -12.66 -2.64 -9.43
N THR A 88 -13.72 -3.41 -9.16
CA THR A 88 -13.76 -4.87 -9.33
C THR A 88 -14.17 -5.28 -10.74
N SER A 89 -14.73 -4.36 -11.54
CA SER A 89 -15.06 -4.63 -12.93
C SER A 89 -13.78 -4.88 -13.73
N PRO A 90 -13.77 -5.88 -14.64
CA PRO A 90 -12.56 -6.36 -15.31
C PRO A 90 -12.14 -5.39 -16.43
N SER A 91 -11.77 -4.17 -16.08
CA SER A 91 -11.03 -3.27 -16.96
C SER A 91 -9.55 -3.39 -16.64
N GLN A 92 -8.90 -4.23 -17.44
CA GLN A 92 -7.46 -4.31 -17.68
C GLN A 92 -6.61 -3.24 -16.96
N THR A 93 -6.13 -3.59 -15.77
CA THR A 93 -4.87 -3.05 -15.24
C THR A 93 -4.06 -4.20 -14.69
N GLU A 94 -3.39 -4.91 -15.60
CA GLU A 94 -2.07 -5.40 -15.27
C GLU A 94 -1.28 -4.22 -14.72
N THR A 95 -0.85 -4.29 -13.45
CA THR A 95 0.51 -3.94 -13.04
C THR A 95 0.69 -4.07 -11.52
N THR A 96 1.64 -4.95 -11.16
CA THR A 96 2.54 -4.82 -9.99
C THR A 96 2.05 -5.25 -8.60
N SER A 97 1.37 -6.39 -8.50
CA SER A 97 1.48 -7.23 -7.30
C SER A 97 2.65 -8.20 -7.49
N THR A 98 3.80 -7.84 -6.92
CA THR A 98 4.94 -8.70 -6.55
C THR A 98 5.41 -9.73 -7.59
N SER A 99 6.57 -9.42 -8.18
CA SER A 99 7.44 -10.31 -8.94
C SER A 99 7.77 -11.65 -8.24
N HIS A 100 6.88 -12.63 -8.33
CA HIS A 100 7.21 -14.07 -8.39
C HIS A 100 6.29 -14.85 -9.35
N ALA A 101 5.46 -14.16 -10.12
CA ALA A 101 4.72 -14.73 -11.25
C ALA A 101 5.43 -14.38 -12.56
N GLY A 102 6.64 -14.91 -12.71
CA GLY A 102 7.19 -15.13 -14.05
C GLY A 102 6.58 -16.43 -14.56
N ASP A 103 5.72 -16.31 -15.56
CA ASP A 103 5.26 -17.42 -16.39
C ASP A 103 6.44 -18.28 -16.83
N GLY A 104 6.42 -19.55 -16.42
CA GLY A 104 7.52 -20.51 -16.53
C GLY A 104 8.25 -20.70 -15.20
N LYS A 105 7.69 -21.53 -14.30
CA LYS A 105 8.45 -22.07 -13.17
C LYS A 105 9.68 -22.76 -13.74
N ASP A 106 10.87 -22.22 -13.49
CA ASP A 106 12.12 -22.83 -13.90
C ASP A 106 12.15 -24.26 -13.32
N PRO A 107 12.12 -25.30 -14.17
CA PRO A 107 12.04 -26.69 -13.70
C PRO A 107 13.22 -27.03 -12.79
N THR A 108 14.37 -26.38 -12.99
CA THR A 108 15.55 -26.51 -12.14
C THR A 108 15.29 -25.98 -10.73
N ARG A 109 14.60 -24.84 -10.59
CA ARG A 109 14.26 -24.27 -9.27
C ARG A 109 13.20 -25.12 -8.57
N VAL A 110 12.23 -25.65 -9.32
CA VAL A 110 11.22 -26.56 -8.75
C VAL A 110 11.88 -27.85 -8.27
N ALA A 111 12.70 -28.49 -9.10
CA ALA A 111 13.46 -29.69 -8.74
C ALA A 111 14.36 -29.46 -7.51
N ALA A 112 15.03 -28.30 -7.43
CA ALA A 112 15.83 -27.93 -6.26
C ALA A 112 14.97 -27.80 -4.98
N GLY A 113 13.78 -27.21 -5.08
CA GLY A 113 12.84 -27.11 -3.96
C GLY A 113 12.31 -28.46 -3.49
N LEU A 114 11.94 -29.34 -4.43
CA LEU A 114 11.52 -30.71 -4.13
C LEU A 114 12.64 -31.49 -3.43
N LYS A 115 13.88 -31.37 -3.91
CA LYS A 115 15.05 -32.02 -3.30
C LYS A 115 15.36 -31.50 -1.91
N ALA A 116 15.21 -30.19 -1.68
CA ALA A 116 15.35 -29.60 -0.35
C ALA A 116 14.30 -30.14 0.62
N ALA A 117 13.05 -30.27 0.17
CA ALA A 117 11.97 -30.84 0.97
C ALA A 117 12.19 -32.32 1.31
N LEU A 118 12.80 -33.11 0.42
CA LEU A 118 13.17 -34.51 0.69
C LEU A 118 14.18 -34.67 1.83
N HIS A 119 15.09 -33.70 1.98
CA HIS A 119 16.10 -33.70 3.05
C HIS A 119 15.61 -33.05 4.35
N ASN A 120 14.42 -32.47 4.36
CA ASN A 120 13.87 -31.84 5.55
C ASN A 120 13.29 -32.89 6.51
N PRO A 121 13.82 -33.03 7.75
CA PRO A 121 13.34 -34.00 8.72
C PRO A 121 11.89 -33.72 9.19
N ASN A 122 11.37 -32.52 8.97
CA ASN A 122 10.00 -32.14 9.33
C ASN A 122 8.96 -32.56 8.29
N VAL A 123 9.38 -33.13 7.16
CA VAL A 123 8.49 -33.61 6.11
C VAL A 123 8.19 -35.10 6.35
N SER A 124 6.92 -35.47 6.27
CA SER A 124 6.46 -36.86 6.44
C SER A 124 6.96 -37.76 5.30
N ASP A 125 7.12 -39.06 5.58
CA ASP A 125 7.64 -40.00 4.59
C ASP A 125 6.69 -40.17 3.39
N ASP A 126 5.37 -40.20 3.61
CA ASP A 126 4.37 -40.19 2.53
C ASP A 126 4.54 -38.97 1.62
N THR A 127 4.76 -37.78 2.20
CA THR A 127 5.02 -36.57 1.40
C THR A 127 6.34 -36.67 0.66
N LYS A 128 7.40 -37.25 1.27
CA LYS A 128 8.67 -37.45 0.57
C LYS A 128 8.52 -38.37 -0.64
N ASP A 129 7.71 -39.41 -0.55
CA ASP A 129 7.53 -40.32 -1.67
C ASP A 129 6.82 -39.65 -2.86
N HIS A 130 5.81 -38.82 -2.61
CA HIS A 130 5.20 -37.98 -3.65
C HIS A 130 6.17 -36.95 -4.24
N LEU A 131 7.04 -36.35 -3.41
CA LEU A 131 8.05 -35.40 -3.87
C LEU A 131 9.13 -36.09 -4.73
N LYS A 132 9.46 -37.36 -4.46
CA LYS A 132 10.39 -38.17 -5.29
C LYS A 132 9.77 -38.49 -6.64
N GLU A 133 8.53 -38.98 -6.67
CA GLU A 133 7.80 -39.27 -7.91
C GLU A 133 7.72 -38.02 -8.79
N ARG A 134 7.35 -36.88 -8.19
CA ARG A 134 7.28 -35.61 -8.90
C ARG A 134 8.65 -35.10 -9.40
N LEU A 135 9.73 -35.44 -8.71
CA LEU A 135 11.10 -35.08 -9.11
C LEU A 135 11.60 -35.96 -10.28
N ASP A 136 11.20 -37.24 -10.31
CA ASP A 136 11.51 -38.18 -11.40
C ASP A 136 10.80 -37.77 -12.69
N ASP A 137 9.52 -37.38 -12.60
CA ASP A 137 8.73 -36.85 -13.72
C ASP A 137 9.30 -35.57 -14.37
N MET A 138 10.19 -34.86 -13.67
CA MET A 138 10.75 -33.57 -14.10
C MET A 138 12.18 -33.68 -14.65
N ASN A 139 12.79 -34.87 -14.62
CA ASN A 139 14.18 -35.12 -15.02
C ASN A 139 14.29 -35.85 -16.36
#